data_AF-A9WNZ7-F1
#
_entry.id   AF-A9WNZ7-F1
#
_cell.length_a   1.000
_cell.length_b   1.000
_cell.length_c   1.000
_cell.angle_alpha   90.00
_cell.angle_beta   90.00
_cell.angle_gamma   90.00
#
_symmetry.space_group_name_H-M   'P 1'
#
loop_
_entity.id
_entity.type
_entity.pdbx_description
1 polymer ?
#
loop_
_entity_poly.entity_id
_entity_poly.type
_entity_poly.pdbx_seq_one_letter_code
_entity_poly.pdbx_strand_id
1 'polypeptide(L)'
;MVTPSSENAEQQQLRFIDAAIAAGVQHIVLLSQLGADVDSPVRFLRYHAVVEQRLEQLGIGYTFLRPNLFFKACLHSKKVLLRPVISQPRLGILE
;
A
#
# COMPACT_ATOMS: atom_id res chain seq x y z
N MET A 1 3.56 -3.04 10.92
CA MET A 1 4.28 -3.77 9.86
C MET A 1 4.55 -2.79 8.74
N VAL A 2 5.82 -2.60 8.40
CA VAL A 2 6.24 -2.03 7.11
C VAL A 2 6.71 -3.23 6.30
N THR A 3 6.30 -3.34 5.03
CA THR A 3 6.74 -4.43 4.15
C THR A 3 8.27 -4.51 4.15
N PRO A 4 8.88 -5.68 4.41
CA PRO A 4 10.34 -5.79 4.43
C PRO A 4 10.93 -5.35 3.08
N SER A 5 11.80 -4.33 3.08
CA SER A 5 12.42 -3.77 1.88
C SER A 5 13.54 -4.62 1.29
N SER A 6 13.53 -5.94 1.55
CA SER A 6 14.55 -6.84 1.04
C SER A 6 14.50 -6.94 -0.48
N GLU A 7 15.62 -7.28 -1.10
CA GLU A 7 15.67 -7.45 -2.55
C GLU A 7 14.81 -8.61 -3.06
N ASN A 8 14.47 -9.54 -2.18
CA ASN A 8 13.69 -10.75 -2.46
C ASN A 8 12.17 -10.53 -2.30
N ALA A 9 11.73 -9.31 -1.97
CA ALA A 9 10.33 -9.03 -1.65
C ALA A 9 9.37 -9.38 -2.80
N GLU A 10 9.76 -9.16 -4.05
CA GLU A 10 8.98 -9.54 -5.24
C GLU A 10 8.79 -11.07 -5.30
N GLN A 11 9.91 -11.81 -5.32
CA GLN A 11 9.88 -13.27 -5.42
C GLN A 11 9.16 -13.94 -4.24
N GLN A 12 9.29 -13.39 -3.04
CA GLN A 12 8.58 -13.89 -1.86
C GLN A 12 7.06 -13.75 -2.02
N GLN A 13 6.59 -12.61 -2.54
CA GLN A 13 5.17 -12.37 -2.78
C GLN A 13 4.63 -13.26 -3.91
N LEU A 14 5.40 -13.45 -4.99
CA LEU A 14 5.01 -14.36 -6.08
C LEU A 14 4.86 -15.80 -5.58
N ARG A 15 5.83 -16.31 -4.81
CA ARG A 15 5.73 -17.65 -4.20
C ARG A 15 4.55 -17.78 -3.24
N PHE A 16 4.24 -16.72 -2.50
CA PHE A 16 3.07 -16.72 -1.61
C PHE A 16 1.76 -16.83 -2.41
N ILE A 17 1.65 -16.09 -3.53
CA ILE A 17 0.49 -16.20 -4.43
C ILE A 17 0.36 -17.63 -4.95
N ASP A 18 1.44 -18.21 -5.48
CA ASP A 18 1.40 -19.57 -6.03
C ASP A 18 0.99 -20.60 -4.95
N ALA A 19 1.49 -20.46 -3.72
CA ALA A 19 1.10 -21.30 -2.59
C ALA A 19 -0.37 -21.12 -2.19
N ALA A 20 -0.88 -19.89 -2.19
CA ALA A 20 -2.29 -19.60 -1.90
C ALA A 20 -3.22 -20.22 -2.95
N ILE A 21 -2.86 -20.15 -4.23
CA ILE A 21 -3.58 -20.81 -5.32
C ILE A 21 -3.59 -22.32 -5.13
N ALA A 22 -2.42 -22.92 -4.85
CA ALA A 22 -2.32 -24.36 -4.60
C ALA A 22 -3.16 -24.82 -3.39
N ALA A 23 -3.36 -23.94 -2.41
CA ALA A 23 -4.23 -24.19 -1.26
C ALA A 23 -5.74 -23.98 -1.54
N GLY A 24 -6.12 -23.59 -2.76
CA GLY A 24 -7.51 -23.39 -3.16
C GLY A 24 -8.11 -22.03 -2.75
N VAL A 25 -7.27 -21.03 -2.47
CA VAL A 25 -7.75 -19.67 -2.20
C VAL A 25 -8.44 -19.09 -3.44
N GLN A 26 -9.67 -18.60 -3.26
CA GLN A 26 -10.48 -18.07 -4.36
C GLN A 26 -10.40 -16.54 -4.48
N HIS A 27 -9.95 -15.84 -3.43
CA HIS A 27 -9.81 -14.38 -3.43
C HIS A 27 -8.56 -13.92 -2.67
N ILE A 28 -7.74 -13.06 -3.28
CA ILE A 28 -6.55 -12.47 -2.64
C ILE A 28 -6.70 -10.96 -2.49
N VAL A 29 -6.59 -10.45 -1.26
CA VAL A 29 -6.46 -9.02 -0.99
C VAL A 29 -4.98 -8.69 -0.84
N LEU A 30 -4.42 -7.98 -1.81
CA LEU A 30 -3.02 -7.58 -1.81
C LEU A 30 -2.88 -6.15 -1.27
N LEU A 31 -2.06 -5.98 -0.23
CA LEU A 31 -1.58 -4.68 0.20
C LEU A 31 -0.46 -4.23 -0.74
N SER A 32 -0.84 -3.47 -1.77
CA SER A 32 0.04 -2.93 -2.78
C SER A 32 0.54 -1.52 -2.39
N GLN A 33 1.00 -0.74 -3.36
CA GLN A 33 1.55 0.60 -3.17
C GLN A 33 0.90 1.59 -4.14
N LEU A 34 0.64 2.81 -3.66
CA LEU A 34 0.25 3.89 -4.54
C LEU A 34 1.36 4.18 -5.57
N GLY A 35 1.00 4.23 -6.85
CA GLY A 35 1.95 4.44 -7.94
C GLY A 35 2.70 3.18 -8.41
N ALA A 36 2.23 1.98 -8.04
CA ALA A 36 2.75 0.73 -8.61
C ALA A 36 2.70 0.78 -10.14
N ASP A 37 3.87 0.66 -10.76
CA ASP A 37 4.07 0.73 -12.20
C ASP A 37 5.34 -0.06 -12.57
N VAL A 38 5.26 -0.90 -13.61
CA VAL A 38 6.39 -1.73 -14.09
C VAL A 38 7.54 -0.90 -14.65
N ASP A 39 7.25 0.30 -15.16
CA ASP A 39 8.23 1.23 -15.72
C ASP A 39 8.71 2.26 -14.68
N SER A 40 8.28 2.12 -13.42
CA SER A 40 8.67 3.05 -12.37
C SER A 40 10.20 3.10 -12.16
N PRO A 41 10.81 4.29 -11.98
CA PRO A 41 12.21 4.39 -11.57
C PRO A 41 12.42 3.90 -10.13
N VAL A 42 11.35 3.80 -9.33
CA VAL A 42 11.40 3.31 -7.94
C VAL A 42 11.23 1.79 -7.94
N ARG A 43 12.30 1.08 -7.55
CA ARG A 43 12.34 -0.39 -7.51
C ARG A 43 11.11 -1.02 -6.82
N PHE A 44 10.67 -0.46 -5.69
CA PHE A 44 9.53 -0.98 -4.95
C PHE A 44 8.21 -0.88 -5.72
N LEU A 45 7.99 0.22 -6.46
CA LEU A 45 6.78 0.39 -7.26
C LEU A 45 6.72 -0.63 -8.41
N ARG A 46 7.87 -0.97 -9.00
CA ARG A 46 7.95 -2.07 -9.98
C ARG A 46 7.60 -3.42 -9.36
N TYR A 47 8.09 -3.70 -8.16
CA TYR A 47 7.82 -4.97 -7.48
C TYR A 47 6.33 -5.17 -7.20
N HIS A 48 5.66 -4.12 -6.73
CA HIS A 48 4.23 -4.15 -6.53
C HIS A 48 3.47 -4.37 -7.86
N ALA A 49 3.89 -3.71 -8.94
CA ALA A 49 3.25 -3.88 -10.25
C ALA A 49 3.39 -5.30 -10.81
N VAL A 50 4.56 -5.94 -10.67
CA VAL A 50 4.77 -7.34 -11.09
C VAL A 50 3.86 -8.29 -10.33
N VAL A 51 3.71 -8.11 -9.02
CA VAL A 51 2.87 -8.95 -8.17
C VAL A 51 1.37 -8.73 -8.48
N GLU A 52 0.96 -7.49 -8.74
CA GLU A 52 -0.40 -7.17 -9.19
C GLU A 52 -0.71 -7.86 -10.52
N GLN A 53 0.15 -7.70 -11.53
CA GLN A 53 -0.02 -8.35 -12.84
C GLN A 53 -0.12 -9.87 -12.73
N ARG A 54 0.65 -10.49 -11.82
CA ARG A 54 0.55 -11.93 -11.57
C ARG A 54 -0.85 -12.32 -11.08
N LEU A 55 -1.45 -11.56 -10.16
CA LEU A 55 -2.82 -11.84 -9.69
C LEU A 55 -3.85 -11.66 -10.80
N GLU A 56 -3.71 -10.63 -11.64
CA GLU A 56 -4.59 -10.39 -12.78
C GLU A 56 -4.56 -11.56 -13.79
N GLN A 57 -3.37 -12.13 -14.02
CA GLN A 57 -3.18 -13.27 -14.94
C GLN A 57 -3.77 -14.60 -14.43
N LEU A 58 -3.96 -14.74 -13.11
CA LEU A 58 -4.42 -16.00 -12.51
C LEU A 58 -5.94 -16.19 -12.58
N GLY A 59 -6.70 -15.14 -12.89
CA GLY A 59 -8.15 -15.24 -13.07
C GLY A 59 -8.95 -15.58 -11.80
N ILE A 60 -8.35 -15.42 -10.62
CA ILE A 60 -9.05 -15.54 -9.32
C ILE A 60 -9.61 -14.18 -8.88
N GLY A 61 -10.45 -14.17 -7.83
CA GLY A 61 -10.86 -12.91 -7.21
C GLY A 61 -9.66 -12.17 -6.62
N TYR A 62 -9.59 -10.85 -6.81
CA TYR A 62 -8.53 -10.05 -6.19
C TYR A 62 -8.99 -8.64 -5.81
N THR A 63 -8.24 -8.02 -4.90
CA THR A 63 -8.42 -6.60 -4.54
C THR A 63 -7.08 -5.99 -4.19
N PHE A 64 -6.76 -4.85 -4.80
CA PHE A 64 -5.52 -4.10 -4.51
C PHE A 64 -5.82 -2.95 -3.55
N LEU A 65 -5.17 -2.97 -2.39
CA LEU A 65 -5.16 -1.85 -1.46
C LEU A 65 -3.87 -1.05 -1.68
N ARG A 66 -3.96 0.15 -2.23
CA ARG A 66 -2.82 1.02 -2.55
C ARG A 66 -2.76 2.24 -1.60
N PRO A 67 -2.32 2.08 -0.34
CA PRO A 67 -2.20 3.20 0.59
C PRO A 67 -1.17 4.22 0.09
N ASN A 68 -1.40 5.50 0.41
CA ASN A 68 -0.48 6.59 0.09
C ASN A 68 0.68 6.66 1.12
N LEU A 69 0.35 6.90 2.39
CA LEU A 69 1.30 6.94 3.49
C LEU A 69 0.65 6.38 4.75
N PHE A 70 1.38 5.58 5.51
CA PHE A 70 0.97 5.23 6.86
C PHE A 70 1.17 6.44 7.78
N PHE A 71 0.18 6.74 8.61
CA PHE A 71 0.28 7.83 9.60
C PHE A 71 1.52 7.69 10.52
N LYS A 72 1.96 6.44 10.78
CA LYS A 72 3.21 6.17 11.50
C LYS A 72 4.47 6.72 10.80
N ALA A 73 4.49 6.78 9.47
CA ALA A 73 5.58 7.40 8.72
C ALA A 73 5.59 8.93 8.89
N CYS A 74 4.42 9.56 9.04
CA CYS A 74 4.31 10.99 9.31
C CYS A 74 4.91 11.38 10.67
N LEU A 75 4.79 10.53 11.70
CA LEU A 75 5.31 10.80 13.04
C LEU A 75 6.85 10.75 13.14
N HIS A 76 7.54 10.05 12.25
CA HIS A 76 9.02 10.03 12.22
C HIS A 76 9.61 11.27 11.52
N SER A 77 8.79 12.02 10.78
CA SER A 77 9.20 13.28 10.16
C SER A 77 9.11 14.40 11.20
N LYS A 78 10.25 14.81 11.77
CA LYS A 78 10.38 15.88 12.79
C LYS A 78 9.75 17.24 12.40
N LYS A 79 9.26 17.40 11.16
CA LYS A 79 8.59 18.61 10.62
C LYS A 79 7.06 18.59 10.69
N VAL A 80 6.42 17.47 11.02
CA VAL A 80 4.95 17.32 11.01
C VAL A 80 4.34 17.45 12.42
N LEU A 81 5.08 18.01 13.38
CA LEU A 81 4.50 18.50 14.63
C LEU A 81 4.54 20.02 14.63
N LEU A 82 3.42 20.61 15.06
CA LEU A 82 3.19 22.03 15.37
C LEU A 82 2.63 22.91 14.24
N ARG A 83 1.49 22.50 13.67
CA ARG A 83 0.46 23.50 13.34
C ARG A 83 -0.92 22.93 13.66
N PRO A 84 -1.60 23.39 14.73
CA PRO A 84 -2.93 22.93 15.05
C PRO A 84 -3.90 23.36 13.94
N VAL A 85 -4.39 22.39 13.18
CA VAL A 85 -5.55 22.56 12.29
C VAL A 85 -6.80 22.19 13.09
N ILE A 86 -7.04 22.95 14.16
CA ILE A 86 -8.37 23.01 14.77
C ILE A 86 -8.80 24.46 14.64
N SER A 87 -9.51 24.73 13.56
CA SER A 87 -10.25 25.96 13.34
C SER A 87 -11.18 26.18 14.54
N GLN A 88 -11.05 27.31 15.23
CA GLN A 88 -12.02 27.69 16.26
C GLN A 88 -13.41 27.78 15.62
N PRO A 89 -14.49 27.29 16.27
CA PRO A 89 -15.83 27.62 15.83
C PRO A 89 -16.02 29.14 15.97
N ARG A 90 -16.43 29.82 14.89
CA ARG A 90 -16.85 31.21 14.96
C ARG A 90 -18.05 31.29 15.90
N LEU A 91 -17.86 31.84 17.10
CA LEU A 91 -18.98 32.27 17.92
C LEU A 91 -19.52 33.56 17.30
N GLY A 92 -20.53 33.41 16.45
CA GLY A 92 -21.37 34.49 15.99
C GLY A 92 -22.81 34.14 16.34
N ILE A 93 -23.28 34.63 17.48
CA ILE A 93 -24.71 34.84 17.71
C ILE A 93 -24.85 36.20 18.39
N LEU A 94 -25.78 36.95 17.81
CA LEU A 94 -26.24 38.30 18.07
C LEU A 94 -26.67 38.50 19.53
N GLU A 95 -26.34 39.66 20.09
CA GLU A 95 -27.18 40.63 20.84
C GLU A 95 -26.27 41.81 21.24
#